data_AF-A0A1G2CQP3-F1
#
_entry.id   AF-A0A1G2CQP3-F1
#
_cell.length_a   1.000
_cell.length_b   1.000
_cell.length_c   1.000
_cell.angle_alpha   90.00
_cell.angle_beta   90.00
_cell.angle_gamma   90.00
#
_symmetry.space_group_name_H-M   'P 1'
#
loop_
_entity.id
_entity.type
_entity.pdbx_description
1 polymer ?
#
loop_
_entity_poly.entity_id
_entity_poly.type
_entity_poly.pdbx_seq_one_letter_code
_entity_poly.pdbx_strand_id
1 'polypeptide(L)'
;MKKILKSYKKPGALKYGLKISSPFIEDFSSVVAGGGEVVFIGKNTHKTMKNDLSLHRLILVTIEEGGTFEYEERVSGTAHAKSDLHIFLKGKGARAEIKARYEVNGDSKIDILHKVYHEADETVSKIETRGVLSGESHAIYRSDINMKKGLRALEGNESAKFLLLSKTAKIDAIPALDIASREVKSNHSLSISRIGEEEMFYPKSRGLEDREAKELILEGFLI
;
A
#
# COMPACT_ATOMS: atom_id res chain seq x y z
N MET A 1 45.42 32.15 -0.23
CA MET A 1 45.34 31.38 -1.49
C MET A 1 43.87 31.07 -1.79
N LYS A 2 43.36 31.53 -2.94
CA LYS A 2 42.03 31.21 -3.48
C LYS A 2 42.05 29.79 -4.09
N LYS A 3 41.00 28.99 -3.88
CA LYS A 3 40.50 27.93 -4.79
C LYS A 3 39.00 27.75 -4.48
N ILE A 4 38.15 28.59 -5.07
CA ILE A 4 37.28 28.30 -6.22
C ILE A 4 36.18 27.27 -5.87
N LEU A 5 35.00 27.82 -5.57
CA LEU A 5 33.69 27.19 -5.69
C LEU A 5 33.52 26.56 -7.08
N LYS A 6 33.19 25.28 -7.14
CA LYS A 6 32.43 24.73 -8.27
C LYS A 6 30.99 24.54 -7.81
N SER A 7 30.14 25.48 -8.20
CA SER A 7 28.69 25.34 -8.11
C SER A 7 28.24 24.17 -9.00
N TYR A 8 27.78 23.08 -8.41
CA TYR A 8 27.00 22.09 -9.15
C TYR A 8 25.55 22.57 -9.17
N LYS A 9 25.07 23.02 -10.32
CA LYS A 9 23.67 23.35 -10.60
C LYS A 9 23.03 22.17 -11.34
N LYS A 10 22.06 21.49 -10.73
CA LYS A 10 20.84 20.85 -11.31
C LYS A 10 20.30 19.73 -10.38
N PRO A 11 19.01 19.32 -10.47
CA PRO A 11 17.81 20.07 -10.85
C PRO A 11 16.69 19.98 -9.79
N GLY A 12 15.87 21.03 -9.69
CA GLY A 12 14.49 20.96 -9.22
C GLY A 12 14.28 20.66 -7.73
N ALA A 13 14.25 21.69 -6.90
CA ALA A 13 13.66 21.61 -5.57
C ALA A 13 12.22 21.06 -5.69
N LEU A 14 11.96 19.90 -5.07
CA LEU A 14 10.61 19.51 -4.71
C LEU A 14 10.04 20.62 -3.83
N LYS A 15 8.84 21.10 -4.19
CA LYS A 15 8.17 22.32 -3.71
C LYS A 15 7.85 22.36 -2.20
N TYR A 16 8.37 21.42 -1.40
CA TYR A 16 7.98 21.15 -0.01
C TYR A 16 9.11 21.24 1.03
N GLY A 17 10.19 22.00 0.78
CA GLY A 17 11.14 22.37 1.84
C GLY A 17 11.92 21.22 2.51
N LEU A 18 11.99 20.04 1.88
CA LEU A 18 12.78 18.91 2.37
C LEU A 18 14.28 19.18 2.20
N LYS A 19 14.98 19.43 3.31
CA LYS A 19 16.45 19.37 3.36
C LYS A 19 16.87 17.91 3.48
N ILE A 20 17.40 17.35 2.40
CA ILE A 20 18.11 16.06 2.43
C ILE A 20 19.56 16.37 2.81
N SER A 21 19.99 15.93 3.98
CA SER A 21 21.40 15.93 4.36
C SER A 21 21.83 14.51 4.71
N SER A 22 22.43 13.81 3.76
CA SER A 22 23.37 12.74 4.09
C SER A 22 24.51 12.74 3.07
N PRO A 23 25.77 12.92 3.51
CA PRO A 23 26.95 12.75 2.69
C PRO A 23 27.35 11.27 2.52
N PHE A 24 26.55 10.32 3.04
CA PHE A 24 26.76 8.88 2.92
C PHE A 24 25.49 8.25 2.32
N ILE A 25 25.47 8.09 1.00
CA ILE A 25 24.48 7.28 0.29
C ILE A 25 25.24 6.07 -0.20
N GLU A 26 25.21 4.98 0.57
CA GLU A 26 25.84 3.74 0.12
C GLU A 26 24.82 2.65 -0.21
N ASP A 27 23.68 2.52 0.48
CA ASP A 27 22.67 1.50 0.10
C ASP A 27 21.21 1.87 0.39
N PHE A 28 20.92 2.48 1.53
CA PHE A 28 19.57 2.90 1.94
C PHE A 28 19.62 4.16 2.80
N SER A 29 18.58 4.98 2.75
CA SER A 29 18.39 6.04 3.74
C SER A 29 16.91 6.26 4.03
N SER A 30 16.56 6.59 5.27
CA SER A 30 15.26 7.15 5.59
C SER A 30 15.35 8.45 6.39
N VAL A 31 14.41 9.36 6.15
CA VAL A 31 14.30 10.65 6.83
C VAL A 31 12.88 10.79 7.35
N VAL A 32 12.72 11.03 8.65
CA VAL A 32 11.43 11.32 9.28
C VAL A 32 11.29 12.82 9.47
N ALA A 33 10.26 13.42 8.90
CA ALA A 33 9.96 14.85 9.03
C ALA A 33 8.46 15.05 9.22
N GLY A 34 8.06 15.68 10.34
CA GLY A 34 6.66 16.09 10.56
C GLY A 34 5.63 14.96 10.49
N GLY A 35 5.98 13.75 10.96
CA GLY A 35 5.09 12.57 10.93
C GLY A 35 5.10 11.78 9.62
N GLY A 36 5.88 12.21 8.63
CA GLY A 36 6.14 11.46 7.40
C GLY A 36 7.53 10.81 7.39
N GLU A 37 7.67 9.68 6.70
CA GLU A 37 8.94 9.02 6.44
C GLU A 37 9.23 8.99 4.94
N VAL A 38 10.45 9.36 4.55
CA VAL A 38 10.95 9.18 3.19
C VAL A 38 11.94 8.04 3.20
N VAL A 39 11.81 7.07 2.30
CA VAL A 39 12.67 5.88 2.18
C VAL A 39 13.28 5.85 0.78
N PHE A 40 14.59 5.65 0.72
CA PHE A 40 15.34 5.49 -0.53
C PHE A 40 15.89 4.07 -0.65
N ILE A 41 15.55 3.41 -1.75
CA ILE A 41 16.00 2.06 -2.11
C ILE A 41 17.02 2.17 -3.24
N GLY A 42 18.27 1.80 -2.96
CA GLY A 42 19.39 1.90 -3.89
C GLY A 42 19.32 0.90 -5.05
N LYS A 43 20.26 1.02 -5.99
CA LYS A 43 20.32 0.19 -7.20
C LYS A 43 20.57 -1.28 -6.85
N ASN A 44 19.79 -2.19 -7.43
CA ASN A 44 19.88 -3.63 -7.24
C ASN A 44 19.83 -4.07 -5.76
N THR A 45 19.20 -3.25 -4.92
CA THR A 45 19.04 -3.54 -3.49
C THR A 45 17.63 -4.06 -3.19
N HIS A 46 17.45 -4.67 -2.02
CA HIS A 46 16.18 -5.18 -1.56
C HIS A 46 15.88 -4.67 -0.15
N LYS A 47 14.64 -4.23 0.09
CA LYS A 47 14.18 -3.78 1.41
C LYS A 47 12.79 -4.28 1.71
N THR A 48 12.63 -4.86 2.90
CA THR A 48 11.33 -5.11 3.51
C THR A 48 11.04 -4.05 4.58
N MET A 49 9.80 -3.61 4.67
CA MET A 49 9.30 -2.73 5.72
C MET A 49 7.95 -3.23 6.22
N LYS A 50 7.79 -3.30 7.54
CA LYS A 50 6.52 -3.63 8.19
C LYS A 50 5.99 -2.41 8.93
N ASN A 51 4.68 -2.23 8.89
CA ASN A 51 4.01 -1.13 9.56
C ASN A 51 2.73 -1.62 10.25
N ASP A 52 2.80 -1.73 11.58
CA ASP A 52 1.63 -1.92 12.44
C ASP A 52 1.06 -0.55 12.79
N LEU A 53 -0.03 -0.17 12.12
CA LEU A 53 -0.59 1.17 12.20
C LEU A 53 -1.42 1.34 13.47
N SER A 54 -1.07 2.37 14.25
CA SER A 54 -1.86 2.87 15.38
C SER A 54 -2.28 4.35 15.23
N LEU A 55 -1.66 5.09 14.30
CA LEU A 55 -1.85 6.54 14.08
C LEU A 55 -1.61 6.93 12.61
N HIS A 56 -1.84 8.21 12.27
CA HIS A 56 -1.60 8.77 10.92
C HIS A 56 -0.13 8.71 10.51
N ARG A 57 0.18 8.15 9.32
CA ARG A 57 1.53 8.11 8.74
C ARG A 57 1.50 8.36 7.23
N LEU A 58 2.46 9.17 6.76
CA LEU A 58 2.78 9.32 5.34
C LEU A 58 4.14 8.65 5.06
N ILE A 59 4.22 7.76 4.09
CA ILE A 59 5.48 7.12 3.67
C ILE A 59 5.69 7.39 2.18
N LEU A 60 6.85 7.97 1.84
CA LEU A 60 7.28 8.20 0.47
C LEU A 60 8.49 7.30 0.18
N VAL A 61 8.38 6.41 -0.80
CA VAL A 61 9.45 5.46 -1.15
C VAL A 61 9.94 5.75 -2.56
N THR A 62 11.24 5.89 -2.75
CA THR A 62 11.86 5.98 -4.09
C THR A 62 12.73 4.76 -4.34
N ILE A 63 12.55 4.12 -5.49
CA ILE A 63 13.27 2.90 -5.86
C ILE A 63 14.07 3.12 -7.14
N GLU A 64 15.38 2.96 -7.01
CA GLU A 64 16.35 3.05 -8.10
C GLU A 64 16.42 1.75 -8.93
N GLU A 65 17.28 1.76 -9.94
CA GLU A 65 17.41 0.71 -10.96
C GLU A 65 17.61 -0.68 -10.35
N GLY A 66 16.75 -1.64 -10.73
CA GLY A 66 16.77 -3.00 -10.19
C GLY A 66 16.45 -3.14 -8.70
N GLY A 67 16.12 -2.04 -8.01
CA GLY A 67 15.74 -2.05 -6.60
C GLY A 67 14.39 -2.72 -6.38
N THR A 68 14.22 -3.33 -5.20
CA THR A 68 13.00 -4.05 -4.83
C THR A 68 12.55 -3.65 -3.43
N PHE A 69 11.25 -3.47 -3.27
CA PHE A 69 10.65 -3.08 -1.99
C PHE A 69 9.43 -3.94 -1.66
N GLU A 70 9.43 -4.52 -0.47
CA GLU A 70 8.30 -5.25 0.08
C GLU A 70 7.75 -4.50 1.29
N TYR A 71 6.46 -4.19 1.26
CA TYR A 71 5.77 -3.47 2.31
C TYR A 71 4.62 -4.30 2.87
N GLU A 72 4.67 -4.58 4.17
CA GLU A 72 3.59 -5.20 4.91
C GLU A 72 2.92 -4.17 5.81
N GLU A 73 1.60 -4.02 5.69
CA GLU A 73 0.81 -3.11 6.51
C GLU A 73 -0.29 -3.87 7.24
N ARG A 74 -0.42 -3.60 8.54
CA ARG A 74 -1.45 -4.21 9.37
C ARG A 74 -2.15 -3.18 10.24
N VAL A 75 -3.48 -3.32 10.35
CA VAL A 75 -4.30 -2.66 11.37
C VAL A 75 -5.19 -3.72 12.00
N SER A 76 -5.28 -3.76 13.33
CA SER A 76 -6.12 -4.73 14.04
C SER A 76 -6.80 -4.13 15.25
N GLY A 77 -7.98 -4.64 15.59
CA GLY A 77 -8.75 -4.22 16.75
C GLY A 77 -9.55 -2.93 16.53
N THR A 78 -9.79 -2.19 17.59
CA THR A 78 -10.43 -0.87 17.51
C THR A 78 -9.38 0.19 17.19
N ALA A 79 -9.47 0.82 16.02
CA ALA A 79 -8.42 1.71 15.52
C ALA A 79 -8.97 2.94 14.78
N HIS A 80 -8.29 4.08 14.99
CA HIS A 80 -8.45 5.29 14.19
C HIS A 80 -7.14 5.60 13.49
N ALA A 81 -7.03 5.20 12.23
CA ALA A 81 -5.76 5.16 11.52
C ALA A 81 -5.88 5.82 10.15
N LYS A 82 -4.79 6.48 9.73
CA LYS A 82 -4.64 6.95 8.35
C LYS A 82 -3.28 6.55 7.81
N SER A 83 -3.23 5.88 6.68
CA SER A 83 -1.98 5.52 6.01
C SER A 83 -1.98 6.05 4.60
N ASP A 84 -1.01 6.91 4.28
CA ASP A 84 -0.72 7.34 2.92
C ASP A 84 0.66 6.77 2.52
N LEU A 85 0.69 5.81 1.60
CA LEU A 85 1.92 5.26 1.03
C LEU A 85 2.04 5.66 -0.43
N HIS A 86 3.16 6.26 -0.80
CA HIS A 86 3.49 6.59 -2.18
C HIS A 86 4.83 5.95 -2.54
N ILE A 87 4.84 5.10 -3.56
CA ILE A 87 6.04 4.44 -4.07
C ILE A 87 6.33 4.95 -5.48
N PHE A 88 7.56 5.40 -5.71
CA PHE A 88 8.06 5.87 -7.00
C PHE A 88 9.08 4.87 -7.54
N LEU A 89 8.72 4.14 -8.61
CA LEU A 89 9.59 3.23 -9.34
C LEU A 89 10.40 4.04 -10.37
N LYS A 90 11.46 4.70 -9.90
CA LYS A 90 12.27 5.66 -10.70
C LYS A 90 13.30 4.99 -11.59
N GLY A 91 13.77 3.81 -11.21
CA GLY A 91 14.79 3.07 -11.95
C GLY A 91 14.22 1.98 -12.83
N LYS A 92 14.90 1.72 -13.94
CA LYS A 92 14.59 0.58 -14.82
C LYS A 92 14.57 -0.72 -14.02
N GLY A 93 13.56 -1.56 -14.21
CA GLY A 93 13.48 -2.85 -13.51
C GLY A 93 13.13 -2.75 -12.02
N ALA A 94 12.78 -1.58 -11.49
CA ALA A 94 12.38 -1.42 -10.09
C ALA A 94 11.06 -2.14 -9.78
N ARG A 95 10.96 -2.73 -8.60
CA ARG A 95 9.79 -3.52 -8.18
C ARG A 95 9.26 -3.13 -6.81
N ALA A 96 7.95 -3.20 -6.64
CA ALA A 96 7.30 -3.04 -5.35
C ALA A 96 6.18 -4.07 -5.12
N GLU A 97 6.13 -4.64 -3.92
CA GLU A 97 5.00 -5.46 -3.45
C GLU A 97 4.43 -4.85 -2.17
N ILE A 98 3.11 -4.65 -2.13
CA ILE A 98 2.36 -4.19 -0.96
C ILE A 98 1.43 -5.33 -0.52
N LYS A 99 1.52 -5.74 0.75
CA LYS A 99 0.61 -6.68 1.39
C LYS A 99 -0.06 -6.01 2.58
N ALA A 100 -1.35 -5.76 2.47
CA ALA A 100 -2.13 -5.09 3.50
C ALA A 100 -3.16 -6.03 4.14
N ARG A 101 -3.27 -5.99 5.46
CA ARG A 101 -4.23 -6.75 6.28
C ARG A 101 -4.93 -5.84 7.28
N TYR A 102 -6.24 -5.70 7.18
CA TYR A 102 -7.04 -4.87 8.08
C TYR A 102 -8.09 -5.71 8.79
N GLU A 103 -8.04 -5.79 10.12
CA GLU A 103 -8.99 -6.56 10.93
C GLU A 103 -9.58 -5.64 12.00
N VAL A 104 -10.59 -4.86 11.63
CA VAL A 104 -11.09 -3.76 12.48
C VAL A 104 -12.49 -4.01 13.02
N ASN A 105 -12.75 -3.50 14.21
CA ASN A 105 -14.00 -3.72 14.95
C ASN A 105 -14.46 -2.46 15.69
N GLY A 106 -15.56 -2.55 16.45
CA GLY A 106 -16.07 -1.42 17.23
C GLY A 106 -16.46 -0.24 16.35
N ASP A 107 -16.05 0.96 16.72
CA ASP A 107 -16.28 2.22 16.01
C ASP A 107 -15.08 2.68 15.16
N SER A 108 -14.21 1.72 14.77
CA SER A 108 -12.98 2.00 14.02
C SER A 108 -13.20 2.87 12.78
N LYS A 109 -12.25 3.76 12.52
CA LYS A 109 -12.19 4.57 11.30
C LYS A 109 -10.81 4.47 10.68
N ILE A 110 -10.70 3.81 9.55
CA ILE A 110 -9.42 3.66 8.85
C ILE A 110 -9.48 4.29 7.47
N ASP A 111 -8.47 5.06 7.12
CA ASP A 111 -8.30 5.65 5.79
C ASP A 111 -6.94 5.23 5.21
N ILE A 112 -6.99 4.46 4.14
CA ILE A 112 -5.82 3.84 3.53
C ILE A 112 -5.69 4.34 2.10
N LEU A 113 -4.48 4.75 1.74
CA LEU A 113 -4.10 5.12 0.40
C LEU A 113 -2.78 4.46 0.01
N HIS A 114 -2.80 3.64 -1.05
CA HIS A 114 -1.61 3.08 -1.66
C HIS A 114 -1.44 3.59 -3.09
N LYS A 115 -0.40 4.37 -3.34
CA LYS A 115 -0.06 4.89 -4.67
C LYS A 115 1.25 4.33 -5.17
N VAL A 116 1.27 3.84 -6.41
CA VAL A 116 2.49 3.38 -7.07
C VAL A 116 2.65 4.09 -8.40
N TYR A 117 3.77 4.77 -8.57
CA TYR A 117 4.12 5.53 -9.76
C TYR A 117 5.20 4.79 -10.54
N HIS A 118 4.84 4.27 -11.71
CA HIS A 118 5.78 3.73 -12.69
C HIS A 118 6.40 4.88 -13.49
N GLU A 119 7.69 5.14 -13.28
CA GLU A 119 8.42 6.24 -13.90
C GLU A 119 9.59 5.82 -14.79
N ALA A 120 9.87 4.51 -14.87
CA ALA A 120 10.88 3.91 -15.73
C ALA A 120 10.37 2.61 -16.38
N ASP A 121 11.07 2.17 -17.43
CA ASP A 121 10.79 0.93 -18.15
C ASP A 121 10.98 -0.32 -17.27
N GLU A 122 10.30 -1.41 -17.64
CA GLU A 122 10.44 -2.73 -17.01
C GLU A 122 10.09 -2.73 -15.50
N THR A 123 9.30 -1.76 -15.05
CA THR A 123 8.91 -1.64 -13.64
C THR A 123 7.67 -2.49 -13.31
N VAL A 124 7.66 -3.07 -12.11
CA VAL A 124 6.63 -4.03 -11.67
C VAL A 124 6.04 -3.61 -10.33
N SER A 125 4.72 -3.63 -10.19
CA SER A 125 4.03 -3.41 -8.92
C SER A 125 2.96 -4.47 -8.65
N LYS A 126 2.82 -4.81 -7.36
CA LYS A 126 1.74 -5.69 -6.89
C LYS A 126 1.17 -5.15 -5.58
N ILE A 127 -0.15 -5.00 -5.53
CA ILE A 127 -0.89 -4.57 -4.34
C ILE A 127 -1.89 -5.67 -3.98
N GLU A 128 -1.76 -6.23 -2.78
CA GLU A 128 -2.70 -7.20 -2.24
C GLU A 128 -3.25 -6.74 -0.89
N THR A 129 -4.54 -6.45 -0.87
CA THR A 129 -5.24 -5.97 0.32
C THR A 129 -6.32 -6.96 0.74
N ARG A 130 -6.32 -7.37 2.00
CA ARG A 130 -7.45 -8.08 2.61
C ARG A 130 -7.93 -7.34 3.84
N GLY A 131 -9.24 -7.17 3.98
CA GLY A 131 -9.82 -6.50 5.12
C GLY A 131 -11.06 -7.21 5.67
N VAL A 132 -11.23 -7.16 6.99
CA VAL A 132 -12.37 -7.69 7.73
C VAL A 132 -12.85 -6.58 8.65
N LEU A 133 -14.13 -6.24 8.54
CA LEU A 133 -14.74 -5.15 9.30
C LEU A 133 -15.94 -5.67 10.10
N SER A 134 -16.05 -5.26 11.37
CA SER A 134 -17.16 -5.62 12.26
C SER A 134 -17.60 -4.43 13.13
N GLY A 135 -18.73 -4.57 13.83
CA GLY A 135 -19.30 -3.48 14.62
C GLY A 135 -19.81 -2.35 13.73
N GLU A 136 -19.52 -1.11 14.12
CA GLU A 136 -19.86 0.11 13.39
C GLU A 136 -18.66 0.67 12.61
N SER A 137 -17.63 -0.17 12.38
CA SER A 137 -16.40 0.25 11.71
C SER A 137 -16.61 0.73 10.29
N HIS A 138 -15.80 1.71 9.90
CA HIS A 138 -15.78 2.31 8.58
C HIS A 138 -14.35 2.36 8.04
N ALA A 139 -14.12 1.73 6.88
CA ALA A 139 -12.87 1.86 6.14
C ALA A 139 -13.05 2.68 4.86
N ILE A 140 -12.05 3.48 4.53
CA ILE A 140 -11.85 4.07 3.22
C ILE A 140 -10.58 3.43 2.66
N TYR A 141 -10.71 2.70 1.55
CA TYR A 141 -9.60 2.09 0.83
C TYR A 141 -9.45 2.79 -0.51
N ARG A 142 -8.26 3.32 -0.76
CA ARG A 142 -7.90 3.95 -2.02
C ARG A 142 -6.59 3.35 -2.51
N SER A 143 -6.54 3.13 -3.81
CA SER A 143 -5.32 2.72 -4.49
C SER A 143 -5.20 3.47 -5.81
N ASP A 144 -3.97 3.64 -6.27
CA ASP A 144 -3.69 4.32 -7.54
C ASP A 144 -2.40 3.76 -8.14
N ILE A 145 -2.53 2.99 -9.22
CA ILE A 145 -1.39 2.58 -10.04
C ILE A 145 -1.30 3.55 -11.23
N ASN A 146 -0.26 4.39 -11.20
CA ASN A 146 -0.01 5.40 -12.22
C ASN A 146 1.13 4.94 -13.14
N MET A 147 0.85 4.85 -14.44
CA MET A 147 1.80 4.43 -15.46
C MET A 147 2.05 5.54 -16.47
N LYS A 148 3.16 6.25 -16.26
CA LYS A 148 3.55 7.42 -17.05
C LYS A 148 3.70 7.06 -18.52
N LYS A 149 3.35 8.01 -19.40
CA LYS A 149 3.40 7.88 -20.87
C LYS A 149 4.82 7.61 -21.38
N GLY A 150 4.90 6.73 -22.39
CA GLY A 150 6.12 6.48 -23.16
C GLY A 150 7.04 5.41 -22.58
N LEU A 151 6.62 4.77 -21.49
CA LEU A 151 7.33 3.67 -20.86
C LEU A 151 6.94 2.32 -21.45
N ARG A 152 7.83 1.33 -21.30
CA ARG A 152 7.70 -0.01 -21.88
C ARG A 152 7.79 -1.10 -20.84
N ALA A 153 7.18 -2.25 -21.15
CA ALA A 153 7.18 -3.45 -20.33
C ALA A 153 6.75 -3.20 -18.87
N LEU A 154 5.72 -2.39 -18.66
CA LEU A 154 5.21 -2.11 -17.32
C LEU A 154 4.27 -3.22 -16.86
N GLU A 155 4.34 -3.56 -15.58
CA GLU A 155 3.40 -4.48 -14.95
C GLU A 155 2.83 -3.91 -13.65
N GLY A 156 1.50 -3.94 -13.49
CA GLY A 156 0.84 -3.48 -12.26
C GLY A 156 -0.39 -4.32 -11.94
N ASN A 157 -0.35 -5.04 -10.82
CA ASN A 157 -1.44 -5.93 -10.41
C ASN A 157 -2.03 -5.50 -9.07
N GLU A 158 -3.35 -5.37 -9.00
CA GLU A 158 -4.07 -5.08 -7.77
C GLU A 158 -5.14 -6.14 -7.48
N SER A 159 -5.18 -6.58 -6.22
CA SER A 159 -6.23 -7.43 -5.66
C SER A 159 -6.63 -6.93 -4.27
N ALA A 160 -7.89 -6.53 -4.12
CA ALA A 160 -8.46 -6.08 -2.86
C ALA A 160 -9.70 -6.92 -2.51
N LYS A 161 -9.74 -7.48 -1.29
CA LYS A 161 -10.87 -8.25 -0.80
C LYS A 161 -11.30 -7.77 0.58
N PHE A 162 -12.59 -7.51 0.75
CA PHE A 162 -13.14 -7.06 2.03
C PHE A 162 -14.34 -7.90 2.46
N LEU A 163 -14.36 -8.28 3.73
CA LEU A 163 -15.45 -9.02 4.36
C LEU A 163 -16.07 -8.20 5.49
N LEU A 164 -17.37 -7.94 5.39
CA LEU A 164 -18.13 -7.21 6.42
C LEU A 164 -18.91 -8.20 7.29
N LEU A 165 -18.56 -8.27 8.57
CA LEU A 165 -19.14 -9.19 9.56
C LEU A 165 -20.40 -8.64 10.25
N SER A 166 -20.69 -7.35 10.08
CA SER A 166 -21.82 -6.67 10.73
C SER A 166 -22.60 -5.86 9.71
N LYS A 167 -23.94 -5.79 9.86
CA LYS A 167 -24.82 -5.03 8.95
C LYS A 167 -24.44 -3.54 8.90
N THR A 168 -23.92 -3.02 10.01
CA THR A 168 -23.50 -1.65 10.27
C THR A 168 -22.09 -1.32 9.78
N ALA A 169 -21.23 -2.32 9.54
CA ALA A 169 -19.88 -2.10 9.03
C ALA A 169 -19.93 -1.59 7.58
N LYS A 170 -19.03 -0.66 7.25
CA LYS A 170 -19.00 0.04 5.96
C LYS A 170 -17.60 0.08 5.38
N ILE A 171 -17.52 0.03 4.06
CA ILE A 171 -16.29 0.31 3.34
C ILE A 171 -16.58 1.11 2.07
N ASP A 172 -15.79 2.15 1.87
CA ASP A 172 -15.67 2.85 0.58
C ASP A 172 -14.35 2.42 -0.07
N ALA A 173 -14.43 1.70 -1.18
CA ALA A 173 -13.25 1.22 -1.90
C ALA A 173 -13.18 1.90 -3.27
N ILE A 174 -12.12 2.67 -3.50
CA ILE A 174 -11.94 3.55 -4.65
C ILE A 174 -10.59 3.24 -5.31
N PRO A 175 -10.46 2.09 -5.99
CA PRO A 175 -9.26 1.78 -6.75
C PRO A 175 -9.18 2.60 -8.03
N ALA A 176 -7.99 3.05 -8.39
CA ALA A 176 -7.71 3.82 -9.58
C ALA A 176 -6.54 3.21 -10.37
N LEU A 177 -6.65 3.29 -11.69
CA LEU A 177 -5.62 2.85 -12.61
C LEU A 177 -5.48 3.90 -13.72
N ASP A 178 -4.36 4.62 -13.73
CA ASP A 178 -4.07 5.66 -14.71
C ASP A 178 -2.95 5.19 -15.64
N ILE A 179 -3.33 4.66 -16.80
CA ILE A 179 -2.39 4.09 -17.78
C ILE A 179 -2.27 5.02 -18.99
N ALA A 180 -1.13 5.70 -19.08
CA ALA A 180 -0.79 6.55 -20.21
C ALA A 180 0.22 5.91 -21.19
N SER A 181 0.70 4.69 -20.90
CA SER A 181 1.60 3.90 -21.74
C SER A 181 0.89 2.76 -22.45
N ARG A 182 1.48 2.30 -23.58
CA ARG A 182 0.86 1.27 -24.44
C ARG A 182 1.31 -0.15 -24.13
N GLU A 183 2.57 -0.32 -23.75
CA GLU A 183 3.16 -1.63 -23.50
C GLU A 183 3.06 -1.95 -22.00
N VAL A 184 1.86 -2.35 -21.59
CA VAL A 184 1.47 -2.53 -20.19
C VAL A 184 0.75 -3.87 -20.02
N LYS A 185 1.06 -4.58 -18.93
CA LYS A 185 0.23 -5.65 -18.38
C LYS A 185 -0.34 -5.16 -17.05
N SER A 186 -1.64 -5.01 -16.94
CA SER A 186 -2.23 -4.57 -15.68
C SER A 186 -3.56 -5.22 -15.41
N ASN A 187 -3.78 -5.58 -14.15
CA ASN A 187 -5.02 -6.14 -13.64
C ASN A 187 -5.40 -5.38 -12.37
N HIS A 188 -6.70 -5.17 -12.19
CA HIS A 188 -7.27 -4.68 -10.94
C HIS A 188 -8.49 -5.52 -10.58
N SER A 189 -8.62 -5.89 -9.31
CA SER A 189 -9.76 -6.66 -8.81
C SER A 189 -10.12 -6.20 -7.40
N LEU A 190 -11.42 -6.03 -7.18
CA LEU A 190 -11.98 -5.65 -5.89
C LEU A 190 -13.22 -6.51 -5.64
N SER A 191 -13.29 -7.15 -4.48
CA SER A 191 -14.49 -7.86 -4.03
C SER A 191 -14.86 -7.43 -2.62
N ILE A 192 -16.13 -7.10 -2.40
CA ILE A 192 -16.68 -6.81 -1.08
C ILE A 192 -17.79 -7.84 -0.83
N SER A 193 -17.67 -8.61 0.23
CA SER A 193 -18.67 -9.57 0.67
C SER A 193 -19.15 -9.27 2.08
N ARG A 194 -20.33 -9.80 2.41
CA ARG A 194 -20.93 -9.76 3.74
C ARG A 194 -21.16 -11.19 4.19
N ILE A 195 -21.01 -11.46 5.49
CA ILE A 195 -21.52 -12.72 6.04
C ILE A 195 -23.04 -12.56 6.21
N GLY A 196 -23.80 -13.17 5.32
CA GLY A 196 -25.25 -13.28 5.36
C GLY A 196 -25.71 -14.62 5.94
N GLU A 197 -27.02 -14.86 5.87
CA GLU A 197 -27.61 -16.12 6.34
C GLU A 197 -27.18 -17.32 5.48
N GLU A 198 -26.91 -17.11 4.19
CA GLU A 198 -26.47 -18.17 3.27
C GLU A 198 -25.07 -18.68 3.61
N GLU A 199 -24.10 -17.78 3.86
CA GLU A 199 -22.74 -18.17 4.26
C GLU A 199 -22.74 -18.87 5.63
N MET A 200 -23.65 -18.48 6.51
CA MET A 200 -23.81 -19.08 7.84
C MET A 200 -24.58 -20.41 7.83
N PHE A 201 -25.40 -20.66 6.81
CA PHE A 201 -26.30 -21.81 6.76
C PHE A 201 -25.54 -23.14 6.87
N TYR A 202 -24.51 -23.33 6.06
CA TYR A 202 -23.78 -24.60 6.03
C TYR A 202 -23.02 -24.87 7.35
N PRO A 203 -22.17 -23.96 7.88
CA PRO A 203 -21.52 -24.15 9.18
C PRO A 203 -22.52 -24.42 10.31
N LYS A 204 -23.62 -23.65 10.38
CA LYS A 204 -24.66 -23.84 11.41
C LYS A 204 -25.41 -25.15 11.27
N SER A 205 -25.66 -25.62 10.04
CA SER A 205 -26.27 -26.94 9.79
C SER A 205 -25.41 -28.10 10.28
N ARG A 206 -24.11 -27.87 10.48
CA ARG A 206 -23.16 -28.82 11.07
C ARG A 206 -23.05 -28.70 12.59
N GLY A 207 -23.91 -27.91 13.22
CA GLY A 207 -23.99 -27.76 14.67
C GLY A 207 -23.04 -26.72 15.26
N LEU A 208 -22.41 -25.87 14.43
CA LEU A 208 -21.59 -24.77 14.94
C LEU A 208 -22.46 -23.63 15.45
N GLU A 209 -22.09 -23.09 16.60
CA GLU A 209 -22.69 -21.87 17.12
C GLU A 209 -22.31 -20.66 16.25
N ASP A 210 -23.11 -19.58 16.32
CA ASP A 210 -22.94 -18.38 15.49
C ASP A 210 -21.51 -17.81 15.52
N ARG A 211 -20.85 -17.87 16.68
CA ARG A 211 -19.46 -17.39 16.84
C ARG A 211 -18.48 -18.30 16.11
N GLU A 212 -18.58 -19.61 16.31
CA GLU A 212 -17.68 -20.62 15.75
C GLU A 212 -17.81 -20.69 14.21
N ALA A 213 -19.04 -20.59 13.71
CA ALA A 213 -19.30 -20.51 12.27
C ALA A 213 -18.64 -19.27 11.62
N LYS A 214 -18.73 -18.10 12.27
CA LYS A 214 -18.08 -16.87 11.78
C LYS A 214 -16.55 -16.96 11.85
N GLU A 215 -16.01 -17.55 12.92
CA GLU A 215 -14.57 -17.78 13.07
C GLU A 215 -14.03 -18.69 11.96
N LEU A 216 -14.74 -19.78 11.64
CA LEU A 216 -14.35 -20.68 10.54
C LEU A 216 -14.32 -19.97 9.17
N ILE A 217 -15.35 -19.16 8.87
CA ILE A 217 -15.41 -18.39 7.63
C ILE A 217 -14.27 -17.36 7.58
N LEU A 218 -14.00 -16.70 8.71
CA LEU A 218 -12.96 -15.70 8.85
C LEU A 218 -11.57 -16.29 8.63
N GLU A 219 -11.27 -17.44 9.24
CA GLU A 219 -10.01 -18.16 9.04
C GLU A 219 -9.80 -18.49 7.56
N GLY A 220 -10.81 -19.06 6.89
CA GLY A 220 -10.75 -19.34 5.44
C GLY A 220 -10.55 -18.09 4.57
N PHE A 221 -11.06 -16.94 4.99
CA PHE A 221 -10.91 -15.68 4.27
C PHE A 221 -9.53 -15.04 4.43
N LEU A 222 -8.85 -15.27 5.56
CA LEU A 222 -7.57 -14.64 5.88
C LEU A 222 -6.34 -15.45 5.41
N ILE A 223 -6.50 -16.74 5.12
CA ILE A 223 -5.48 -17.63 4.50
C ILE A 223 -5.17 -17.18 3.06
#